data_AF-A0A1J8QDP5-F1
#
_entry.id   AF-A0A1J8QDP5-F1
#
_cell.length_a   1.000
_cell.length_b   1.000
_cell.length_c   1.000
_cell.angle_alpha   90.00
_cell.angle_beta   90.00
_cell.angle_gamma   90.00
#
_symmetry.space_group_name_H-M   'P 1'
#
loop_
_entity.id
_entity.type
_entity.pdbx_description
1 polymer ?
#
loop_
_entity_poly.entity_id
_entity_poly.type
_entity_poly.pdbx_seq_one_letter_code
_entity_poly.pdbx_strand_id
1 'polypeptide(L)'
;MSTAIPVTTDTLLSNVPKLEIKGTNWAIFSLHLQITVEAKEFWKHFDGMAPCPVGATTMQPDGSIIVSPPDPDDLAKWQKNENLAKHLLYQRIPDSTALRVWNLTDIVAMWTEIMHEYTEKGAYAQTDLHTKFLESKCPGNGDIRQFLDDLQAKHDELSAVGIQIEEKDY
;
A
#
# COMPACT_ATOMS: atom_id res chain seq x y z
N MET A 1 10.09 5.58 42.60
CA MET A 1 10.71 5.55 41.27
C MET A 1 9.64 5.05 40.31
N SER A 2 9.03 5.95 39.53
CA SER A 2 7.95 5.59 38.61
C SER A 2 8.54 5.20 37.27
N THR A 3 8.43 3.92 36.93
CA THR A 3 8.79 3.39 35.61
C THR A 3 7.77 3.89 34.59
N ALA A 4 8.19 4.80 33.71
CA ALA A 4 7.41 5.18 32.55
C ALA A 4 7.40 4.00 31.58
N ILE A 5 6.21 3.43 31.33
CA ILE A 5 6.00 2.47 30.25
C ILE A 5 6.04 3.27 28.95
N PRO A 6 6.94 2.96 28.00
CA PRO A 6 6.87 3.58 26.68
C PRO A 6 5.58 3.10 26.01
N VAL A 7 4.65 4.03 25.79
CA VAL A 7 3.53 3.83 24.88
C VAL A 7 4.13 3.72 23.48
N THR A 8 4.34 2.49 23.00
CA THR A 8 4.60 2.24 21.58
C THR A 8 3.32 2.53 20.84
N THR A 9 3.18 3.76 20.35
CA THR A 9 2.10 4.17 19.48
C THR A 9 2.26 3.41 18.17
N ASP A 10 1.65 2.23 18.09
CA ASP A 10 1.64 1.36 16.91
C ASP A 10 0.63 1.83 15.85
N THR A 11 0.52 3.14 15.73
CA THR A 11 -0.32 3.81 14.75
C THR A 11 0.60 4.22 13.62
N LEU A 12 0.22 3.93 12.36
CA LEU A 12 0.90 4.56 11.22
C LEU A 12 0.96 6.06 11.47
N LEU A 13 2.16 6.64 11.41
CA LEU A 13 2.35 8.09 11.37
C LEU A 13 1.31 8.66 10.42
N SER A 14 0.62 9.73 10.84
CA SER A 14 -0.50 10.39 10.15
C SER A 14 -0.25 10.72 8.67
N ASN A 15 0.99 10.54 8.20
CA ASN A 15 1.51 10.90 6.88
C ASN A 15 1.17 9.90 5.77
N VAL A 16 0.72 8.68 6.07
CA VAL A 16 0.29 7.74 5.02
C VAL A 16 -1.16 8.06 4.63
N PRO A 17 -1.46 8.46 3.38
CA PRO A 17 -2.84 8.72 2.99
C PRO A 17 -3.68 7.43 3.06
N LYS A 18 -5.00 7.56 3.16
CA LYS A 18 -5.88 6.41 2.95
C LYS A 18 -5.96 6.12 1.46
N LEU A 19 -5.92 4.85 1.07
CA LEU A 19 -6.10 4.43 -0.31
C LEU A 19 -7.51 4.81 -0.78
N GLU A 20 -7.60 5.50 -1.91
CA GLU A 20 -8.88 5.85 -2.50
C GLU A 20 -9.47 4.68 -3.26
N ILE A 21 -10.80 4.49 -3.19
CA ILE A 21 -11.50 3.38 -3.86
C ILE A 21 -11.24 3.34 -5.38
N LYS A 22 -11.08 4.53 -5.99
CA LYS A 22 -10.79 4.71 -7.41
C LYS A 22 -9.32 4.49 -7.79
N GLY A 23 -8.41 4.39 -6.81
CA GLY A 23 -6.99 4.23 -7.05
C GLY A 23 -6.25 5.49 -7.52
N THR A 24 -6.89 6.67 -7.46
CA THR A 24 -6.30 7.95 -7.90
C THR A 24 -4.96 8.25 -7.22
N ASN A 25 -4.85 7.90 -5.93
CA ASN A 25 -3.66 8.13 -5.12
C ASN A 25 -2.77 6.89 -4.97
N TRP A 26 -2.94 5.86 -5.82
CA TRP A 26 -2.23 4.58 -5.67
C TRP A 26 -0.70 4.73 -5.59
N ALA A 27 -0.10 5.55 -6.45
CA ALA A 27 1.34 5.76 -6.48
C ALA A 27 1.88 6.36 -5.17
N ILE A 28 1.25 7.41 -4.66
CA ILE A 28 1.63 8.05 -3.39
C ILE A 28 1.35 7.14 -2.20
N PHE A 29 0.19 6.47 -2.20
CA PHE A 29 -0.21 5.53 -1.16
C PHE A 29 0.80 4.39 -1.01
N SER A 30 1.12 3.69 -2.10
CA SER A 30 2.02 2.54 -2.08
C SER A 30 3.42 2.94 -1.63
N LEU A 31 3.95 4.06 -2.13
CA LEU A 31 5.23 4.63 -1.70
C LEU A 31 5.27 4.94 -0.20
N HIS A 32 4.28 5.68 0.31
CA HIS A 32 4.24 6.07 1.72
C HIS A 32 4.02 4.87 2.66
N LEU A 33 3.19 3.90 2.25
CA LEU A 33 2.97 2.68 3.01
C LEU A 33 4.28 1.89 3.10
N GLN A 34 4.98 1.69 1.98
CA GLN A 34 6.26 0.98 1.94
C GLN A 34 7.28 1.63 2.88
N ILE A 35 7.53 2.94 2.75
CA ILE A 35 8.48 3.67 3.62
C ILE A 35 8.12 3.50 5.09
N THR A 36 6.84 3.59 5.44
CA THR A 36 6.41 3.52 6.85
C THR A 36 6.51 2.12 7.42
N VAL A 37 6.18 1.10 6.62
CA VAL A 37 6.24 -0.30 7.02
C VAL A 37 7.69 -0.79 7.10
N GLU A 38 8.56 -0.30 6.20
CA GLU A 38 10.00 -0.56 6.22
C GLU A 38 10.67 0.06 7.45
N ALA A 39 10.30 1.30 7.81
CA ALA A 39 10.76 1.94 9.06
C ALA A 39 10.31 1.19 10.33
N LYS A 40 9.26 0.39 10.26
CA LYS A 40 8.77 -0.48 11.34
C LYS A 40 9.31 -1.92 11.23
N GLU A 41 10.19 -2.21 10.28
CA GLU A 41 10.80 -3.52 10.03
C GLU A 41 9.81 -4.64 9.64
N PHE A 42 8.58 -4.29 9.25
CA PHE A 42 7.56 -5.26 8.85
C PHE A 42 7.51 -5.52 7.34
N TRP A 43 8.28 -4.77 6.53
CA TRP A 43 8.21 -4.85 5.06
C TRP A 43 8.53 -6.25 4.53
N LYS A 44 9.39 -7.00 5.22
CA LYS A 44 9.74 -8.38 4.89
C LYS A 44 8.53 -9.33 4.86
N HIS A 45 7.44 -8.98 5.54
CA HIS A 45 6.20 -9.73 5.47
C HIS A 45 5.39 -9.38 4.21
N PHE A 46 5.49 -8.16 3.67
CA PHE A 46 4.79 -7.73 2.47
C PHE A 46 5.44 -8.25 1.18
N ASP A 47 6.77 -8.28 1.12
CA ASP A 47 7.54 -8.78 -0.03
C ASP A 47 7.77 -10.30 -0.02
N GLY A 48 7.39 -10.98 1.06
CA GLY A 48 7.55 -12.42 1.25
C GLY A 48 8.94 -12.88 1.66
N MET A 49 9.86 -11.96 1.99
CA MET A 49 11.21 -12.31 2.47
C MET A 49 11.21 -12.92 3.89
N ALA A 50 10.12 -12.76 4.65
CA ALA A 50 9.90 -13.41 5.94
C ALA A 50 8.81 -14.49 5.82
N PRO A 51 9.09 -15.66 5.22
CA PRO A 51 8.12 -16.75 5.13
C PRO A 51 7.76 -17.28 6.52
N CYS A 52 6.55 -17.84 6.64
CA CYS A 52 6.10 -18.49 7.86
C CYS A 52 7.07 -19.62 8.25
N PRO A 53 7.53 -19.67 9.52
CA PRO A 53 8.38 -20.75 10.01
C PRO A 53 7.71 -22.12 9.79
N VAL A 54 8.31 -22.95 8.95
CA VAL A 54 7.89 -24.33 8.71
C VAL A 54 8.75 -25.31 9.47
N GLY A 55 8.19 -26.48 9.77
CA GLY A 55 8.91 -27.55 10.46
C GLY A 55 10.14 -28.05 9.70
N ALA A 56 11.19 -28.42 10.43
CA ALA A 56 12.41 -28.98 9.84
C ALA A 56 12.13 -30.40 9.32
N THR A 57 12.42 -30.62 8.04
CA THR A 57 12.28 -31.94 7.42
C THR A 57 13.60 -32.70 7.50
N THR A 58 13.61 -33.82 8.20
CA THR A 58 14.78 -34.70 8.32
C THR A 58 14.47 -36.04 7.65
N MET A 59 15.24 -36.41 6.63
CA MET A 59 15.23 -37.77 6.09
C MET A 59 16.04 -38.68 7.00
N GLN A 60 15.39 -39.72 7.51
CA GLN A 60 16.06 -40.77 8.27
C GLN A 60 16.77 -41.76 7.33
N PRO A 61 17.75 -42.53 7.84
CA PRO A 61 18.48 -43.53 7.05
C PRO A 61 17.60 -44.64 6.48
N ASP A 62 16.39 -44.85 7.04
CA ASP A 62 15.39 -45.82 6.58
C ASP A 62 14.48 -45.29 5.47
N GLY A 63 14.68 -44.04 5.02
CA GLY A 63 13.85 -43.39 4.02
C GLY A 63 12.59 -42.72 4.58
N SER A 64 12.34 -42.78 5.90
CA SER A 64 11.24 -42.07 6.55
C SER A 64 11.52 -40.57 6.62
N ILE A 65 10.47 -39.76 6.42
CA ILE A 65 10.54 -38.30 6.55
C ILE A 65 9.92 -37.90 7.89
N ILE A 66 10.72 -37.34 8.77
CA ILE A 66 10.24 -36.74 10.02
C ILE A 66 10.18 -35.22 9.83
N VAL A 67 8.99 -34.65 10.04
CA VAL A 67 8.80 -33.19 10.12
C VAL A 67 8.71 -32.82 11.59
N SER A 68 9.78 -32.21 12.11
CA SER A 68 9.76 -31.63 13.45
C SER A 68 8.95 -30.33 13.41
N PRO A 69 8.07 -30.05 14.39
CA PRO A 69 7.35 -28.77 14.46
C PRO A 69 8.33 -27.58 14.48
N PRO A 70 7.95 -26.41 13.92
CA PRO A 70 8.74 -25.20 14.06
C PRO A 70 8.86 -24.81 15.55
N ASP A 71 9.93 -24.08 15.88
CA ASP A 71 10.09 -23.54 17.22
C ASP A 71 8.86 -22.68 17.58
N PRO A 72 8.17 -22.97 18.70
CA PRO A 72 6.96 -22.27 19.08
C PRO A 72 7.19 -20.78 19.33
N ASP A 73 8.37 -20.38 19.82
CA ASP A 73 8.68 -18.98 20.11
C ASP A 73 8.92 -18.18 18.81
N ASP A 74 9.61 -18.78 17.84
CA ASP A 74 9.82 -18.18 16.52
C ASP A 74 8.50 -18.05 15.75
N LEU A 75 7.64 -19.08 15.81
CA LEU A 75 6.32 -19.03 15.19
C LEU A 75 5.44 -17.95 15.83
N ALA A 76 5.43 -17.85 17.16
CA ALA A 76 4.66 -16.83 17.87
C ALA A 76 5.15 -15.41 17.52
N LYS A 77 6.45 -15.20 17.42
CA LYS A 77 7.05 -13.93 17.00
C LYS A 77 6.67 -13.58 15.57
N TRP A 78 6.76 -14.54 14.64
CA TRP A 78 6.36 -14.34 13.25
C TRP A 78 4.88 -13.98 13.15
N GLN A 79 3.99 -14.72 13.82
CA GLN A 79 2.55 -14.46 13.83
C GLN A 79 2.20 -13.08 14.40
N LYS A 80 2.91 -12.64 15.44
CA LYS A 80 2.74 -11.29 16.00
C LYS A 80 3.08 -10.22 14.97
N ASN A 81 4.22 -10.35 14.29
CA ASN A 81 4.64 -9.40 13.26
C ASN A 81 3.70 -9.41 12.06
N GLU A 82 3.25 -10.59 11.64
CA GLU A 82 2.26 -10.78 10.58
C GLU A 82 0.93 -10.06 10.92
N ASN A 83 0.44 -10.20 12.15
CA ASN A 83 -0.78 -9.53 12.60
C ASN A 83 -0.62 -8.02 12.67
N LEU A 84 0.56 -7.51 13.07
CA LEU A 84 0.85 -6.08 13.04
C LEU A 84 0.90 -5.55 11.61
N ALA A 85 1.55 -6.26 10.69
CA ALA A 85 1.58 -5.92 9.26
C ALA A 85 0.15 -5.84 8.68
N LYS A 86 -0.69 -6.84 8.96
CA LYS A 86 -2.12 -6.84 8.59
C LYS A 86 -2.85 -5.64 9.19
N HIS A 87 -2.66 -5.36 10.48
CA HIS A 87 -3.29 -4.22 11.13
C HIS A 87 -2.92 -2.89 10.47
N LEU A 88 -1.65 -2.67 10.15
CA LEU A 88 -1.16 -1.49 9.46
C LEU A 88 -1.81 -1.33 8.08
N LEU A 89 -1.97 -2.43 7.32
CA LEU A 89 -2.66 -2.40 6.04
C LEU A 89 -4.14 -2.01 6.20
N TYR A 90 -4.88 -2.68 7.10
CA TYR A 90 -6.30 -2.41 7.33
C TYR A 90 -6.60 -0.99 7.82
N GLN A 91 -5.66 -0.32 8.49
CA GLN A 91 -5.82 1.08 8.89
C GLN A 91 -5.94 2.06 7.71
N ARG A 92 -5.40 1.69 6.53
CA ARG A 92 -5.21 2.62 5.42
C ARG A 92 -5.93 2.22 4.14
N ILE A 93 -6.54 1.03 4.07
CA ILE A 93 -7.37 0.61 2.93
C ILE A 93 -8.87 0.86 3.19
N PRO A 94 -9.68 1.08 2.14
CA PRO A 94 -11.14 1.11 2.24
C PRO A 94 -11.73 -0.23 2.69
N ASP A 95 -12.90 -0.19 3.32
CA ASP A 95 -13.65 -1.39 3.74
C ASP A 95 -13.96 -2.33 2.57
N SER A 96 -14.22 -1.78 1.38
CA SER A 96 -14.47 -2.59 0.17
C SER A 96 -13.24 -3.41 -0.23
N THR A 97 -12.05 -2.85 -0.09
CA THR A 97 -10.77 -3.53 -0.34
C THR A 97 -10.49 -4.53 0.77
N ALA A 98 -10.73 -4.16 2.03
CA ALA A 98 -10.59 -5.04 3.18
C ALA A 98 -11.44 -6.31 3.03
N LEU A 99 -12.72 -6.16 2.65
CA LEU A 99 -13.66 -7.25 2.39
C LEU A 99 -13.29 -8.11 1.17
N ARG A 100 -12.38 -7.66 0.31
CA ARG A 100 -11.87 -8.48 -0.79
C ARG A 100 -10.72 -9.37 -0.33
N VAL A 101 -9.81 -8.80 0.44
CA VAL A 101 -8.56 -9.49 0.84
C VAL A 101 -8.67 -10.26 2.15
N TRP A 102 -9.77 -10.12 2.91
CA TRP A 102 -9.92 -10.75 4.24
C TRP A 102 -9.81 -12.28 4.26
N ASN A 103 -10.15 -12.95 3.16
CA ASN A 103 -10.07 -14.41 3.05
C ASN A 103 -8.67 -14.91 2.66
N LEU A 104 -7.73 -14.00 2.38
CA LEU A 104 -6.36 -14.35 2.04
C LEU A 104 -5.57 -14.66 3.32
N THR A 105 -4.71 -15.68 3.24
CA THR A 105 -4.09 -16.29 4.42
C THR A 105 -2.99 -15.41 5.02
N ASP A 106 -2.17 -14.79 4.18
CA ASP A 106 -1.02 -13.98 4.58
C ASP A 106 -1.06 -12.57 3.97
N ILE A 107 -0.28 -11.68 4.55
CA ILE A 107 -0.19 -10.27 4.13
C ILE A 107 0.47 -10.15 2.75
N VAL A 108 1.34 -11.08 2.34
CA VAL A 108 1.90 -11.13 0.98
C VAL A 108 0.79 -11.28 -0.05
N ALA A 109 -0.13 -12.23 0.15
CA ALA A 109 -1.26 -12.44 -0.75
C ALA A 109 -2.19 -11.22 -0.75
N MET A 110 -2.51 -10.67 0.43
CA MET A 110 -3.32 -9.45 0.54
C MET A 110 -2.70 -8.28 -0.22
N TRP A 111 -1.39 -8.07 -0.04
CA TRP A 111 -0.67 -6.97 -0.69
C TRP A 111 -0.56 -7.16 -2.20
N THR A 112 -0.28 -8.39 -2.66
CA THR A 112 -0.21 -8.73 -4.07
C THR A 112 -1.54 -8.46 -4.79
N GLU A 113 -2.66 -8.86 -4.18
CA GLU A 113 -4.00 -8.60 -4.73
C GLU A 113 -4.31 -7.09 -4.80
N ILE A 114 -3.96 -6.34 -3.75
CA ILE A 114 -4.13 -4.88 -3.74
C ILE A 114 -3.25 -4.23 -4.81
N MET A 115 -2.00 -4.65 -4.94
CA MET A 115 -1.11 -4.14 -5.98
C MET A 115 -1.67 -4.39 -7.37
N HIS A 116 -2.16 -5.59 -7.64
CA HIS A 116 -2.78 -5.93 -8.92
C HIS A 116 -3.97 -5.01 -9.21
N GLU A 117 -4.96 -4.96 -8.31
CA GLU A 117 -6.18 -4.16 -8.49
C GLU A 117 -5.88 -2.66 -8.65
N TYR A 118 -5.02 -2.11 -7.80
CA TYR A 118 -4.82 -0.67 -7.72
C TYR A 118 -3.78 -0.14 -8.71
N THR A 119 -2.92 -0.99 -9.25
CA THR A 119 -2.08 -0.63 -10.39
C THR A 119 -2.94 -0.41 -11.64
N GLU A 120 -3.89 -1.30 -11.92
CA GLU A 120 -4.84 -1.14 -13.03
C GLU A 120 -5.75 0.08 -12.83
N LYS A 121 -6.37 0.20 -11.64
CA LYS A 121 -7.23 1.34 -11.31
C LYS A 121 -6.47 2.66 -11.33
N GLY A 122 -5.24 2.68 -10.82
CA GLY A 122 -4.36 3.84 -10.85
C GLY A 122 -4.08 4.29 -12.28
N ALA A 123 -3.70 3.38 -13.16
CA ALA A 123 -3.47 3.69 -14.58
C ALA A 123 -4.73 4.23 -15.28
N TYR A 124 -5.90 3.64 -14.99
CA TYR A 124 -7.18 4.15 -15.51
C TYR A 124 -7.51 5.53 -14.96
N ALA A 125 -7.35 5.75 -13.65
CA ALA A 125 -7.59 7.03 -13.00
C ALA A 125 -6.67 8.12 -13.56
N GLN A 126 -5.40 7.80 -13.82
CA GLN A 126 -4.45 8.70 -14.48
C GLN A 126 -4.92 9.07 -15.90
N THR A 127 -5.37 8.09 -16.68
CA THR A 127 -5.88 8.32 -18.05
C THR A 127 -7.15 9.17 -18.06
N ASP A 128 -8.08 8.92 -17.14
CA ASP A 128 -9.32 9.69 -16.96
C ASP A 128 -9.02 11.15 -16.56
N LEU A 129 -8.07 11.36 -15.63
CA LEU A 129 -7.62 12.70 -15.23
C LEU A 129 -6.95 13.44 -16.39
N HIS A 130 -6.09 12.77 -17.16
CA HIS A 130 -5.46 13.34 -18.35
C HIS A 130 -6.49 13.73 -19.41
N THR A 131 -7.49 12.88 -19.64
CA THR A 131 -8.57 13.17 -20.60
C THR A 131 -9.39 14.38 -20.16
N LYS A 132 -9.76 14.47 -18.88
CA LYS A 132 -10.47 15.62 -18.31
C LYS A 132 -9.66 16.91 -18.37
N PHE A 133 -8.34 16.82 -18.25
CA PHE A 133 -7.44 17.96 -18.44
C PHE A 133 -7.49 18.45 -19.89
N LEU A 134 -7.31 17.55 -20.87
CA LEU A 134 -7.36 17.87 -22.31
C LEU A 134 -8.73 18.39 -22.77
N GLU A 135 -9.82 17.90 -22.17
CA GLU A 135 -11.18 18.34 -22.46
C GLU A 135 -11.55 19.66 -21.76
N SER A 136 -10.70 20.16 -20.86
CA SER A 136 -10.95 21.40 -20.15
C SER A 136 -10.98 22.58 -21.11
N LYS A 137 -12.01 23.43 -20.98
CA LYS A 137 -12.19 24.62 -21.81
C LYS A 137 -12.50 25.81 -20.93
N CYS A 138 -11.90 26.95 -21.26
CA CYS A 138 -12.29 28.21 -20.66
C CYS A 138 -13.78 28.45 -20.94
N PRO A 139 -14.61 28.72 -19.92
CA PRO A 139 -16.01 29.07 -20.13
C PRO A 139 -16.09 30.31 -21.05
N GLY A 140 -17.10 30.37 -21.92
CA GLY A 140 -17.24 31.46 -22.92
C GLY A 140 -17.37 32.88 -22.33
N ASN A 141 -17.62 32.98 -21.02
CA ASN A 141 -17.71 34.19 -20.20
C ASN A 141 -16.85 34.11 -18.93
N GLY A 142 -15.93 33.15 -18.85
CA GLY A 142 -15.04 32.95 -17.71
C GLY A 142 -13.83 33.88 -17.73
N ASP A 143 -13.23 34.12 -16.56
CA ASP A 143 -11.94 34.80 -16.48
C ASP A 143 -10.84 33.87 -16.98
N ILE A 144 -10.22 34.24 -18.11
CA ILE A 144 -9.16 33.47 -18.75
C ILE A 144 -7.95 33.32 -17.82
N ARG A 145 -7.64 34.33 -17.01
CA ARG A 145 -6.49 34.27 -16.08
C ARG A 145 -6.75 33.27 -14.97
N GLN A 146 -7.93 33.34 -14.36
CA GLN A 146 -8.34 32.36 -13.35
C GLN A 146 -8.36 30.94 -13.93
N PHE A 147 -8.85 30.77 -15.16
CA PHE A 147 -8.84 29.48 -15.83
C PHE A 147 -7.40 28.95 -16.06
N LEU A 148 -6.46 29.80 -16.47
CA LEU A 148 -5.05 29.42 -16.65
C LEU A 148 -4.37 29.09 -15.31
N ASP A 149 -4.64 29.85 -14.26
CA ASP A 149 -4.14 29.58 -12.90
C ASP A 149 -4.67 28.23 -12.37
N ASP A 150 -5.96 27.96 -12.58
CA ASP A 150 -6.61 26.69 -12.19
C ASP A 150 -6.07 25.52 -13.03
N LEU A 151 -5.77 25.73 -14.32
CA LEU A 151 -5.18 24.73 -15.20
C LEU A 151 -3.75 24.40 -14.76
N GLN A 152 -2.98 25.40 -14.34
CA GLN A 152 -1.62 25.21 -13.84
C GLN A 152 -1.58 24.51 -12.49
N ALA A 153 -2.47 24.86 -11.57
CA ALA A 153 -2.60 24.13 -10.31
C ALA A 153 -2.96 22.65 -10.55
N LYS A 154 -3.84 22.36 -11.51
CA LYS A 154 -4.16 20.98 -11.91
C LYS A 154 -2.98 20.26 -12.54
N HIS A 155 -2.20 20.93 -13.39
CA HIS A 155 -0.98 20.35 -13.96
C HIS A 155 0.03 19.96 -12.86
N ASP A 156 0.27 20.86 -11.91
CA ASP A 156 1.17 20.61 -10.78
C ASP A 156 0.69 19.44 -9.90
N GLU A 157 -0.63 19.36 -9.63
CA GLU A 157 -1.23 18.22 -8.91
C GLU A 157 -1.07 16.90 -9.69
N LEU A 158 -1.30 16.90 -11.00
CA LEU A 158 -1.18 15.71 -11.85
C LEU A 158 0.27 15.25 -11.96
N SER A 159 1.21 16.18 -12.08
CA SER A 159 2.66 15.92 -12.03
C SER A 159 3.09 15.33 -10.69
N ALA A 160 2.57 15.84 -9.57
CA ALA A 160 2.84 15.30 -8.23
C ALA A 160 2.32 13.86 -8.06
N VAL A 161 1.27 13.46 -8.78
CA VAL A 161 0.73 12.09 -8.81
C VAL A 161 1.44 11.21 -9.87
N GLY A 162 2.48 11.74 -10.53
CA GLY A 162 3.33 11.02 -11.47
C GLY A 162 2.79 10.98 -12.91
N ILE A 163 1.80 11.82 -13.25
CA ILE A 163 1.28 11.96 -14.61
C ILE A 163 2.11 13.03 -15.31
N GLN A 164 2.94 12.64 -16.28
CA GLN A 164 3.66 13.59 -17.11
C GLN A 164 2.75 14.14 -18.20
N ILE A 165 2.39 15.42 -18.08
CA ILE A 165 1.67 16.17 -19.12
C ILE A 165 2.72 16.98 -19.88
N GLU A 166 2.89 16.71 -21.18
CA GLU A 166 3.88 17.40 -21.99
C GLU A 166 3.41 18.84 -22.28
N GLU A 167 4.35 19.76 -22.47
CA GLU A 167 4.06 21.20 -22.74
C GLU A 167 3.21 21.41 -24.02
N LYS A 168 3.17 20.41 -24.91
CA LYS A 168 2.32 20.39 -26.11
C LYS A 168 0.83 20.15 -25.82
N ASP A 169 0.52 19.63 -24.63
CA ASP A 169 -0.84 19.32 -24.16
C ASP A 169 -1.47 20.53 -23.42
N TYR A 170 -0.75 21.66 -23.40
CA TYR A 170 -1.09 22.94 -22.79
C TYR A 170 -1.67 23.95 -23.79
#